data_AF-A0A2U1XIY5-F1
#
_entry.id   AF-A0A2U1XIY5-F1
#
_cell.length_a   1.000
_cell.length_b   1.000
_cell.length_c   1.000
_cell.angle_alpha   90.00
_cell.angle_beta   90.00
_cell.angle_gamma   90.00
#
_symmetry.space_group_name_H-M   'P 1'
#
loop_
_entity.id
_entity.type
_entity.pdbx_description
1 polymer ?
#
loop_
_entity_poly.entity_id
_entity_poly.type
_entity_poly.pdbx_seq_one_letter_code
_entity_poly.pdbx_strand_id
1 'polypeptide(L)'
;MDDLAHDHIRAFIARTRVAEMKSRGWRVLGPGEEGSLLMEGPMPTGRAAVLEEPIGGLFGDLIARAMARADARDRTATRRAA
;
A
#
# COMPACT_ATOMS: atom_id res chain seq x y z
N MET A 1 -28.77 -11.98 -24.01
CA MET A 1 -27.52 -11.50 -24.64
C MET A 1 -26.83 -10.72 -23.55
N ASP A 2 -25.94 -11.39 -22.82
CA ASP A 2 -25.37 -10.90 -21.57
C ASP A 2 -24.49 -9.68 -21.81
N ASP A 3 -25.03 -8.53 -21.42
CA ASP A 3 -24.33 -7.25 -21.32
C ASP A 3 -23.42 -7.29 -20.08
N LEU A 4 -22.44 -8.18 -20.10
CA LEU A 4 -21.35 -8.22 -19.13
C LEU A 4 -20.48 -6.99 -19.41
N ALA A 5 -20.85 -5.88 -18.79
CA ALA A 5 -19.94 -4.80 -18.49
C ALA A 5 -18.60 -5.44 -18.08
N HIS A 6 -17.54 -5.18 -18.84
CA HIS A 6 -16.22 -5.72 -18.59
C HIS A 6 -15.63 -5.01 -17.38
N ASP A 7 -16.20 -5.26 -16.21
CA ASP A 7 -15.83 -4.63 -14.93
C ASP A 7 -14.43 -5.06 -14.48
N HIS A 8 -13.83 -6.05 -15.15
CA HIS A 8 -12.53 -6.60 -14.83
C HIS A 8 -11.63 -6.67 -16.06
N ILE A 9 -10.36 -6.33 -15.86
CA ILE A 9 -9.30 -6.42 -16.86
C ILE A 9 -8.26 -7.46 -16.46
N ARG A 10 -7.57 -8.01 -17.45
CA ARG A 10 -6.45 -8.94 -17.24
C ARG A 10 -5.13 -8.24 -17.56
N ALA A 11 -4.12 -8.46 -16.72
CA ALA A 11 -2.79 -7.91 -16.92
C ALA A 11 -1.71 -8.83 -16.36
N PHE A 12 -0.51 -8.76 -16.92
CA PHE A 12 0.69 -9.34 -16.33
C PHE A 12 1.22 -8.41 -15.24
N ILE A 13 1.29 -8.93 -14.03
CA ILE A 13 1.73 -8.19 -12.84
C ILE A 13 3.06 -8.77 -12.38
N ALA A 14 4.05 -7.89 -12.17
CA ALA A 14 5.33 -8.29 -11.60
C ALA A 14 5.14 -9.01 -10.25
N ARG A 15 5.88 -10.09 -10.01
CA ARG A 15 5.79 -10.93 -8.80
C ARG A 15 5.92 -10.12 -7.50
N THR A 16 6.75 -9.09 -7.52
CA THR A 16 6.98 -8.17 -6.39
C THR A 16 5.75 -7.34 -6.02
N ARG A 17 4.80 -7.15 -6.95
CA ARG A 17 3.58 -6.34 -6.76
C ARG A 17 2.33 -7.16 -6.49
N VAL A 18 2.39 -8.49 -6.51
CA VAL A 18 1.22 -9.37 -6.37
C VAL A 18 0.46 -9.13 -5.05
N ALA A 19 1.18 -8.93 -3.95
CA ALA A 19 0.55 -8.66 -2.65
C ALA A 19 -0.23 -7.32 -2.65
N GLU A 20 0.36 -6.28 -3.23
CA GLU A 20 -0.29 -4.98 -3.43
C GLU A 20 -1.53 -5.10 -4.33
N MET A 21 -1.40 -5.82 -5.44
CA MET A 21 -2.54 -5.97 -6.37
C MET A 21 -3.67 -6.77 -5.73
N LYS A 22 -3.36 -7.79 -4.92
CA LYS A 22 -4.38 -8.54 -4.16
C LYS A 22 -5.15 -7.66 -3.17
N SER A 23 -4.49 -6.73 -2.47
CA SER A 23 -5.19 -5.81 -1.57
C SER A 23 -6.09 -4.82 -2.32
N ARG A 24 -5.78 -4.54 -3.60
CA ARG A 24 -6.61 -3.76 -4.52
C ARG A 24 -7.70 -4.58 -5.23
N GLY A 25 -7.98 -5.80 -4.77
CA GLY A 25 -9.04 -6.66 -5.32
C GLY A 25 -8.64 -7.47 -6.56
N TRP A 26 -7.35 -7.56 -6.89
CA TRP A 26 -6.90 -8.39 -8.01
C TRP A 26 -6.73 -9.86 -7.60
N ARG A 27 -7.08 -10.76 -8.51
CA ARG A 27 -6.98 -12.22 -8.36
C ARG A 27 -5.95 -12.79 -9.33
N VAL A 28 -5.16 -13.76 -8.88
CA VAL A 28 -4.22 -14.49 -9.74
C VAL A 28 -5.00 -15.49 -10.60
N LEU A 29 -4.79 -15.46 -11.91
CA LEU A 29 -5.38 -16.41 -12.85
C LEU A 29 -4.41 -17.54 -13.22
N GLY A 30 -3.10 -17.28 -13.22
CA GLY A 30 -2.13 -18.28 -13.61
C GLY A 30 -0.70 -17.75 -13.75
N PRO A 31 0.22 -18.59 -14.23
CA PRO A 31 1.57 -18.16 -14.53
C PRO A 31 1.57 -17.05 -15.60
N GLY A 32 2.47 -16.08 -15.44
CA GLY A 32 2.77 -15.09 -16.46
C GLY A 32 4.12 -15.38 -17.13
N GLU A 33 4.67 -14.36 -17.78
CA GLU A 33 6.06 -14.34 -18.24
C GLU A 33 7.05 -14.32 -17.06
N GLU A 34 8.35 -14.42 -17.35
CA GLU A 34 9.41 -14.44 -16.34
C GLU A 34 9.28 -13.25 -15.37
N GLY A 35 9.21 -13.55 -14.08
CA GLY A 35 9.04 -12.54 -13.04
C GLY A 35 7.64 -11.94 -12.91
N SER A 36 6.63 -12.46 -13.62
CA SER A 36 5.24 -11.96 -13.58
C SER A 36 4.18 -13.06 -13.34
N LEU A 37 2.96 -12.64 -13.02
CA LEU A 37 1.77 -13.49 -12.92
C LEU A 37 0.64 -12.86 -13.74
N LEU A 38 -0.15 -13.69 -14.42
CA LEU A 38 -1.38 -13.23 -15.04
C LEU A 38 -2.42 -13.03 -13.94
N MET A 39 -2.93 -11.80 -13.83
CA MET A 39 -3.92 -11.41 -12.83
C MET A 39 -5.11 -10.73 -13.49
N GLU A 40 -6.26 -10.82 -12.83
CA GLU A 40 -7.52 -10.17 -13.19
C GLU A 40 -7.93 -9.24 -12.04
N GLY A 41 -8.33 -8.02 -12.35
CA GLY A 41 -8.79 -7.07 -11.33
C GLY A 41 -9.70 -6.01 -11.92
N PRO A 42 -10.27 -5.15 -11.07
CA PRO A 42 -11.26 -4.18 -11.51
C PRO A 42 -10.70 -3.26 -12.59
N MET A 43 -11.53 -2.94 -13.59
CA MET A 43 -11.16 -1.96 -14.61
C MET A 43 -10.82 -0.65 -13.89
N PRO A 44 -9.62 -0.07 -14.13
CA PRO A 44 -9.30 1.24 -13.60
C PRO A 44 -10.19 2.25 -14.33
N THR A 45 -11.39 2.47 -13.82
CA THR A 45 -12.26 3.57 -14.26
C THR A 45 -11.42 4.83 -14.14
N GLY A 46 -11.19 5.53 -15.26
CA GLY A 46 -10.19 6.60 -15.42
C GLY A 46 -10.41 7.87 -14.58
N ARG A 47 -11.08 7.77 -13.44
CA ARG A 47 -11.31 8.84 -12.49
C ARG A 47 -11.15 8.29 -11.07
N ALA A 48 -9.95 8.43 -10.52
CA ALA A 48 -9.67 8.26 -9.09
C ALA A 48 -10.07 6.90 -8.47
N ALA A 49 -9.18 5.91 -8.58
CA ALA A 49 -9.01 5.00 -7.45
C ALA A 49 -8.45 5.85 -6.31
N VAL A 50 -9.35 6.34 -5.47
CA VAL A 50 -9.12 7.09 -4.22
C VAL A 50 -8.28 6.21 -3.29
N LEU A 51 -6.98 6.17 -3.53
CA LEU A 51 -5.95 5.72 -2.61
C LEU A 51 -4.94 6.86 -2.44
N GLU A 52 -5.47 8.06 -2.20
CA GLU A 52 -4.75 9.09 -1.44
C GLU A 52 -5.29 9.06 0.00
N GLU A 53 -5.01 8.00 0.74
CA GLU A 53 -4.61 8.23 2.12
C GLU A 53 -3.11 7.96 2.17
N PRO A 54 -2.27 8.99 2.32
CA PRO A 54 -0.85 8.77 2.42
C PRO A 54 -0.60 7.96 3.69
N ILE A 55 -0.02 6.78 3.52
CA ILE A 55 0.47 5.88 4.58
C ILE A 55 1.24 6.64 5.68
N GLY A 56 1.79 7.82 5.36
CA GLY A 56 2.41 8.74 6.31
C GLY A 56 1.54 9.20 7.49
N GLY A 57 0.20 9.19 7.36
CA GLY A 57 -0.70 9.54 8.46
C GLY A 57 -0.85 8.44 9.52
N LEU A 58 -0.77 7.16 9.12
CA LEU A 58 -1.05 6.01 9.99
C LEU A 58 -0.04 5.87 11.13
N PHE A 59 1.20 6.30 10.90
CA PHE A 59 2.29 6.21 11.87
C PHE A 59 2.54 7.52 12.63
N GLY A 60 1.76 8.58 12.37
CA GLY A 60 1.95 9.89 12.97
C GLY A 60 2.00 9.83 14.50
N ASP A 61 1.05 9.11 15.11
CA ASP A 61 0.97 8.96 16.57
C ASP A 61 2.14 8.15 17.16
N LEU A 62 2.61 7.13 16.43
CA LEU A 62 3.76 6.33 16.85
C LEU A 62 5.04 7.16 16.82
N ILE A 63 5.23 7.94 15.76
CA ILE A 63 6.39 8.83 15.57
C ILE A 63 6.36 9.95 16.62
N ALA A 64 5.21 10.59 16.82
CA ALA A 64 5.04 11.64 17.83
C ALA A 64 5.39 11.13 19.24
N ARG A 65 4.94 9.92 19.59
CA ARG A 65 5.25 9.30 20.88
C ARG A 65 6.72 8.90 21.01
N ALA A 66 7.35 8.47 19.92
CA ALA A 66 8.79 8.16 19.91
C ALA A 66 9.64 9.41 20.11
N MET A 67 9.30 10.51 19.42
CA MET A 67 9.97 11.80 19.53
C MET A 67 9.82 12.40 20.94
N ALA A 68 8.60 12.39 21.50
CA ALA A 68 8.37 12.88 22.86
C ALA A 68 9.20 12.12 23.92
N ARG A 69 9.41 10.80 23.72
CA ARG A 69 10.27 10.00 24.59
C ARG A 69 11.76 10.35 24.42
N ALA A 70 12.20 10.64 23.21
CA ALA A 70 13.57 11.08 22.94
C ALA A 70 13.84 12.44 23.61
N ASP A 71 12.97 13.43 23.40
CA ASP A 71 13.10 14.76 24.00
C ASP A 71 13.12 14.73 25.54
N ALA A 72 12.33 13.84 26.14
CA ALA A 72 12.31 13.65 27.59
C ALA A 72 13.65 13.07 28.10
N ARG A 73 14.26 12.14 27.36
CA ARG A 73 15.57 11.58 27.70
C ARG A 73 16.67 12.63 27.57
N ASP A 74 16.65 13.40 26.49
CA ASP A 74 17.66 14.44 26.25
C ASP A 74 17.62 15.50 27.35
N ARG A 75 16.43 16.02 27.71
CA ARG A 75 16.29 16.97 28.83
C ARG A 75 16.79 16.41 30.16
N THR A 76 16.61 15.11 30.40
CA THR A 76 17.08 14.46 31.63
C THR A 76 18.59 14.25 31.61
N ALA A 77 19.18 13.95 30.46
CA ALA A 77 20.62 13.82 30.28
C ALA A 77 21.32 15.18 30.44
N THR A 78 20.79 16.24 29.82
CA THR A 78 21.33 17.61 29.97
C THR A 78 21.26 18.07 31.42
N ARG A 79 20.18 17.78 32.16
CA ARG A 79 20.07 18.13 33.59
C ARG A 79 21.04 17.36 34.48
N ARG A 80 21.46 16.15 34.10
CA ARG A 80 22.47 15.37 34.86
C ARG A 80 23.90 15.78 34.53
N ALA A 81 24.11 16.43 33.39
CA ALA A 81 25.42 16.89 32.92
C ALA A 81 25.75 18.33 33.35
N ALA A 82 24.78 19.05 33.92
CA ALA A 82 24.94 20.36 34.57
C ALA A 82 24.99 20.20 36.09
#